data_AF-A0A946HCB0-F1
#
_entry.id   AF-A0A946HCB0-F1
#
_cell.length_a   1.000
_cell.length_b   1.000
_cell.length_c   1.000
_cell.angle_alpha   90.00
_cell.angle_beta   90.00
_cell.angle_gamma   90.00
#
_symmetry.space_group_name_H-M   'P 1'
#
loop_
_entity.id
_entity.type
_entity.pdbx_description
1 polymer ?
#
loop_
_entity_poly.entity_id
_entity_poly.type
_entity_poly.pdbx_seq_one_letter_code
_entity_poly.pdbx_strand_id
1 'polypeptide(L)' 'MTLVEPSAADLALRDTIATDVVLARWAKRCGAECAENWNETVGPILGLTAAAK' A
#
# COMPACT_ATOMS: atom_id res chain seq x y z
N MET A 1 -13.46 -4.27 26.18
CA MET A 1 -12.98 -4.20 24.79
C MET A 1 -12.24 -5.50 24.49
N THR A 2 -12.31 -5.97 23.24
CA THR A 2 -11.67 -7.22 22.81
C THR A 2 -10.76 -6.89 21.63
N LEU A 3 -9.51 -7.36 21.68
CA LEU A 3 -8.60 -7.27 20.54
C LEU A 3 -9.07 -8.24 19.44
N VAL A 4 -9.14 -7.75 18.21
CA VAL A 4 -9.44 -8.56 17.03
C VAL A 4 -8.29 -8.38 16.04
N GLU A 5 -7.60 -9.45 15.73
CA GLU A 5 -6.52 -9.44 14.74
C GLU A 5 -7.09 -9.69 13.33
N PRO A 6 -6.53 -9.07 12.28
CA PRO A 6 -6.94 -9.33 10.90
C PRO A 6 -6.68 -10.79 10.52
N SER A 7 -7.63 -11.40 9.83
CA SER A 7 -7.41 -12.70 9.19
C SER A 7 -6.52 -12.56 7.96
N ALA A 8 -6.02 -13.68 7.44
CA ALA A 8 -5.29 -13.69 6.17
C ALA A 8 -6.15 -13.15 5.00
N ALA A 9 -7.46 -13.40 5.02
CA ALA A 9 -8.38 -12.88 4.00
C ALA A 9 -8.50 -11.34 4.06
N ASP A 10 -8.51 -10.77 5.28
CA ASP A 10 -8.52 -9.32 5.47
C ASP A 10 -7.25 -8.67 4.93
N LEU A 11 -6.10 -9.28 5.18
CA LEU A 11 -4.81 -8.80 4.68
C LEU A 11 -4.73 -8.87 3.15
N ALA A 12 -5.21 -9.95 2.53
CA ALA A 12 -5.26 -10.07 1.08
C ALA A 12 -6.19 -9.01 0.44
N LEU A 13 -7.35 -8.76 1.07
CA LEU A 13 -8.27 -7.72 0.61
C LEU A 13 -7.66 -6.32 0.77
N ARG A 14 -6.97 -6.05 1.89
CA ARG A 14 -6.21 -4.82 2.10
C ARG A 14 -5.21 -4.60 0.97
N ASP A 15 -4.44 -5.62 0.60
CA ASP A 15 -3.39 -5.50 -0.41
C ASP A 15 -3.96 -5.22 -1.81
N THR A 16 -5.11 -5.82 -2.12
CA THR A 16 -5.86 -5.53 -3.35
C THR A 16 -6.30 -4.07 -3.39
N ILE A 17 -6.94 -3.58 -2.33
CA ILE A 17 -7.43 -2.20 -2.25
C ILE A 17 -6.26 -1.20 -2.25
N ALA A 18 -5.17 -1.54 -1.55
CA ALA A 18 -3.97 -0.72 -1.49
C ALA A 18 -3.35 -0.57 -2.88
N THR A 19 -3.17 -1.67 -3.60
CA THR A 19 -2.59 -1.68 -4.94
C THR A 19 -3.46 -0.96 -5.96
N ASP A 20 -4.74 -1.33 -6.04
CA ASP A 20 -5.61 -0.93 -7.15
C ASP A 20 -6.15 0.50 -7.00
N VAL A 21 -6.30 0.95 -5.75
CA VAL A 21 -6.99 2.22 -5.47
C VAL A 21 -6.08 3.19 -4.71
N VAL A 22 -5.59 2.81 -3.53
CA VAL A 22 -4.96 3.75 -2.61
C VAL A 22 -3.61 4.22 -3.12
N LEU A 23 -2.67 3.29 -3.34
CA LEU A 23 -1.31 3.60 -3.80
C LEU A 23 -1.34 4.21 -5.20
N ALA A 24 -2.17 3.70 -6.11
CA ALA A 24 -2.32 4.26 -7.45
C ALA A 24 -2.76 5.74 -7.43
N ARG A 25 -3.81 6.07 -6.67
CA ARG A 25 -4.32 7.45 -6.57
C ARG A 25 -3.43 8.35 -5.71
N TRP A 26 -2.78 7.80 -4.70
CA TRP A 26 -1.84 8.55 -3.87
C TRP A 26 -0.58 8.90 -4.66
N ALA A 27 0.05 7.95 -5.32
CA ALA A 27 1.27 8.16 -6.09
C ALA A 27 1.05 9.16 -7.24
N LYS A 28 -0.11 9.11 -7.92
CA LYS A 28 -0.51 10.12 -8.92
C LYS A 28 -0.57 11.55 -8.36
N ARG A 29 -0.96 11.72 -7.09
CA ARG A 29 -1.06 13.04 -6.44
C ARG A 29 0.24 13.49 -5.80
N CYS A 30 1.01 12.55 -5.23
CA CYS A 30 2.25 12.85 -4.49
C CYS A 30 3.43 13.05 -5.43
N GLY A 31 3.49 12.29 -6.53
CA GLY A 31 4.58 12.35 -7.51
C GLY A 31 5.68 11.31 -7.26
N ALA A 32 6.72 11.38 -8.10
CA ALA A 32 7.74 10.36 -8.22
C ALA A 32 8.58 10.16 -6.94
N GLU A 33 9.02 11.26 -6.32
CA GLU A 33 9.85 11.20 -5.10
C GLU A 33 9.13 10.46 -3.95
N CYS A 34 7.84 10.72 -3.73
CA CYS A 34 7.08 10.00 -2.72
C CYS A 34 6.97 8.51 -3.03
N ALA A 35 6.70 8.18 -4.30
CA ALA A 35 6.54 6.79 -4.72
C ALA A 35 7.86 6.01 -4.57
N GLU A 36 8.99 6.64 -4.87
CA GLU A 36 10.33 6.08 -4.64
C GLU A 36 10.59 5.83 -3.16
N ASN A 37 10.40 6.84 -2.31
CA ASN A 37 10.60 6.70 -0.86
C ASN A 37 9.71 5.60 -0.25
N TRP A 38 8.45 5.51 -0.69
CA TRP A 38 7.56 4.42 -0.28
C TRP A 38 8.10 3.04 -0.66
N ASN A 39 8.60 2.90 -1.90
CA ASN A 39 9.15 1.64 -2.40
C ASN A 39 10.48 1.25 -1.73
N GLU A 40 11.21 2.21 -1.17
CA GLU A 40 12.44 1.95 -0.40
C GLU A 40 12.15 1.57 1.06
N THR A 41 11.02 2.03 1.62
CA THR A 41 10.74 1.91 3.06
C THR A 41 9.69 0.87 3.39
N VAL A 42 8.43 1.11 3.00
CA VAL A 42 7.29 0.29 3.43
C VAL A 42 6.90 -0.75 2.39
N GLY A 43 7.11 -0.45 1.11
CA GLY A 43 6.89 -1.38 0.01
C GLY A 43 7.47 -2.78 0.25
N PRO A 44 8.74 -2.92 0.68
CA PRO A 44 9.36 -4.21 0.94
C PRO A 44 8.75 -4.97 2.13
N ILE A 45 8.24 -4.26 3.14
CA ILE A 45 7.61 -4.85 4.32
C ILE A 45 6.27 -5.49 3.94
N LEU A 46 5.53 -4.84 3.04
CA LEU A 46 4.19 -5.29 2.62
C LEU A 46 4.20 -6.09 1.32
N GLY A 47 5.33 -6.13 0.60
CA GLY A 47 5.41 -6.70 -0.74
C GLY A 47 4.61 -5.91 -1.79
N LEU A 48 4.48 -4.59 -1.60
CA LEU A 48 3.67 -3.70 -2.45
C LEU A 48 4.54 -2.61 -3.08
N THR A 49 4.11 -2.07 -4.22
CA THR A 49 4.81 -0.98 -4.92
C THR A 49 3.87 0.16 -5.29
N ALA A 50 4.33 1.39 -5.11
CA ALA A 50 3.68 2.60 -5.62
C ALA A 50 4.32 3.04 -6.94
N ALA A 51 3.49 3.50 -7.89
CA ALA A 51 3.96 4.03 -9.17
C ALA A 51 3.26 5.36 -9.47
N ALA A 52 4.04 6.44 -9.51
CA ALA A 52 3.55 7.74 -9.97
C ALA A 52 3.44 7.69 -11.51
N LYS A 53 2.22 7.55 -12.02
CA LYS A 53 1.89 7.63 -13.44
C LYS A 53 1.51 9.05 -13.83
#